data_AF-A0A5C6F9H7-F1
#
_entry.id   AF-A0A5C6F9H7-F1
#
_cell.length_a   1.000
_cell.length_b   1.000
_cell.length_c   1.000
_cell.angle_alpha   90.00
_cell.angle_beta   90.00
_cell.angle_gamma   90.00
#
_symmetry.space_group_name_H-M   'P 1'
#
loop_
_entity.id
_entity.type
_entity.pdbx_description
1 polymer ?
#
loop_
_entity_poly.entity_id
_entity_poly.type
_entity_poly.pdbx_seq_one_letter_code
_entity_poly.pdbx_strand_id
1 'polypeptide(L)'
;MPQQSSDSSVSHQRMQCMEVWGGNRQVDRYLATPGLEAWIYSQPHEQAPGGGDVYYISSCASGRITRILLADVSGHGVDASKLAVGLRELMRRNINIIQQKRFVAEMNQQFAELASNHQFATAVVCSFFSPTRRLTLCNAGHPEPLCLQQQDGQWTSISQPSEARELSDFPLGVIDEASYTQTVLTLSDGDLVLLFSDAFVESVDANGDILGADGLLSIIRGLESDQPDRFIPALNDAIRAENPSNLSDDDATVLLIRATGKRTSVKNNLLAPFRLLRPARDRTELST
;
A
#
# COMPACT_ATOMS: atom_id res chain seq x y z
N MET A 1 14.76 37.25 -12.37
CA MET A 1 15.17 35.88 -12.75
C MET A 1 13.93 35.00 -12.65
N PRO A 2 13.48 34.36 -13.73
CA PRO A 2 12.26 33.56 -13.66
C PRO A 2 12.56 32.22 -12.98
N GLN A 3 11.84 31.93 -11.90
CA GLN A 3 11.82 30.65 -11.20
C GLN A 3 11.25 29.59 -12.14
N GLN A 4 11.98 28.48 -12.30
CA GLN A 4 11.53 27.28 -12.98
C GLN A 4 10.48 26.60 -12.11
N SER A 5 9.26 26.49 -12.65
CA SER A 5 8.23 25.58 -12.18
C SER A 5 8.69 24.13 -12.41
N SER A 6 8.97 23.39 -11.34
CA SER A 6 9.18 21.94 -11.40
C SER A 6 7.83 21.25 -11.61
N ASP A 7 7.49 21.04 -12.88
CA ASP A 7 6.36 20.23 -13.30
C ASP A 7 6.71 18.75 -13.04
N SER A 8 6.35 18.22 -11.86
CA SER A 8 6.51 16.80 -11.54
C SER A 8 5.46 16.01 -12.31
N SER A 9 5.77 15.70 -13.57
CA SER A 9 4.90 14.91 -14.43
C SER A 9 4.73 13.51 -13.84
N VAL A 10 3.53 13.22 -13.31
CA VAL A 10 3.15 11.88 -12.84
C VAL A 10 3.41 10.87 -13.96
N SER A 11 4.29 9.90 -13.71
CA SER A 11 4.62 8.86 -14.69
C SER A 11 3.45 7.88 -14.81
N HIS A 12 2.79 7.85 -15.97
CA HIS A 12 1.67 6.94 -16.23
C HIS A 12 2.15 5.60 -16.79
N GLN A 13 2.00 4.51 -16.02
CA GLN A 13 2.30 3.16 -16.50
C GLN A 13 1.13 2.19 -16.30
N ARG A 14 0.73 1.52 -17.38
CA ARG A 14 -0.20 0.39 -17.31
C ARG A 14 0.58 -0.90 -17.09
N MET A 15 0.27 -1.61 -15.99
CA MET A 15 0.95 -2.86 -15.67
C MET A 15 0.52 -3.99 -16.62
N GLN A 16 1.50 -4.74 -17.12
CA GLN A 16 1.28 -5.96 -17.88
C GLN A 16 0.86 -7.11 -16.96
N CYS A 17 0.37 -8.18 -17.56
CA CYS A 17 0.09 -9.42 -16.87
C CYS A 17 1.38 -10.02 -16.31
N MET A 18 1.38 -10.44 -15.04
CA MET A 18 2.53 -10.93 -14.29
C MET A 18 3.65 -9.87 -14.15
N GLU A 19 3.26 -8.60 -14.07
CA GLU A 19 4.17 -7.52 -13.76
C GLU A 19 4.13 -7.22 -12.26
N VAL A 20 5.31 -6.97 -11.71
CA VAL A 20 5.53 -6.55 -10.33
C VAL A 20 6.20 -5.19 -10.34
N TRP A 21 5.72 -4.29 -9.51
CA TRP A 21 6.31 -3.00 -9.26
C TRP A 21 6.31 -2.72 -7.76
N GLY A 22 7.33 -2.04 -7.27
CA GLY A 22 7.43 -1.64 -5.87
C GLY A 22 8.74 -0.91 -5.63
N GLY A 23 9.05 -0.67 -4.37
CA GLY A 23 10.27 -0.02 -3.95
C GLY A 23 10.19 0.46 -2.52
N ASN A 24 11.26 1.12 -2.10
CA ASN A 24 11.42 1.80 -0.81
C ASN A 24 12.08 3.16 -1.01
N ARG A 25 11.85 3.79 -2.16
CA ARG A 25 12.53 5.02 -2.59
C ARG A 25 11.53 6.14 -2.77
N GLN A 26 12.05 7.34 -2.95
CA GLN A 26 11.23 8.45 -3.41
C GLN A 26 10.50 8.10 -4.71
N VAL A 27 9.18 8.28 -4.71
CA VAL A 27 8.34 8.06 -5.87
C VAL A 27 7.13 8.98 -5.86
N ASP A 28 6.73 9.42 -7.06
CA ASP A 28 5.40 9.93 -7.36
C ASP A 28 4.97 9.28 -8.68
N ARG A 29 4.07 8.30 -8.60
CA ARG A 29 3.74 7.46 -9.76
C ARG A 29 2.28 7.06 -9.80
N TYR A 30 1.77 6.98 -11.04
CA TYR A 30 0.47 6.39 -11.35
C TYR A 30 0.64 5.00 -11.98
N LEU A 31 -0.13 4.04 -11.48
CA LEU A 31 -0.22 2.69 -12.00
C LEU A 31 -1.66 2.28 -12.29
N ALA A 32 -1.87 1.55 -13.38
CA ALA A 32 -3.16 0.93 -13.68
C ALA A 32 -3.05 -0.58 -13.82
N THR A 33 -3.92 -1.30 -13.11
CA THR A 33 -4.15 -2.74 -13.24
C THR A 33 -5.59 -3.01 -13.68
N PRO A 34 -5.97 -4.24 -14.05
CA PRO A 34 -7.36 -4.52 -14.40
C PRO A 34 -8.31 -4.31 -13.22
N GLY A 35 -9.13 -3.26 -13.31
CA GLY A 35 -10.14 -2.91 -12.32
C GLY A 35 -9.65 -1.97 -11.21
N LEU A 36 -8.36 -1.60 -11.18
CA LEU A 36 -7.82 -0.61 -10.24
C LEU A 36 -6.92 0.41 -10.95
N GLU A 37 -6.97 1.64 -10.46
CA GLU A 37 -5.98 2.68 -10.70
C GLU A 37 -5.36 3.03 -9.35
N ALA A 38 -4.07 3.33 -9.31
CA ALA A 38 -3.32 3.56 -8.07
C ALA A 38 -2.36 4.74 -8.23
N TRP A 39 -2.37 5.65 -7.28
CA TRP A 39 -1.41 6.73 -7.12
C TRP A 39 -0.56 6.42 -5.90
N ILE A 40 0.75 6.48 -6.06
CA ILE A 40 1.72 6.12 -5.04
C ILE A 40 2.67 7.29 -4.86
N TYR A 41 2.73 7.79 -3.64
CA TYR A 41 3.72 8.76 -3.20
C TYR A 41 4.54 8.14 -2.07
N SER A 42 5.85 8.23 -2.16
CA SER A 42 6.76 7.86 -1.06
C SER A 42 7.88 8.88 -1.00
N GLN A 43 8.26 9.27 0.20
CA GLN A 43 9.39 10.15 0.48
C GLN A 43 10.15 9.59 1.68
N PRO A 44 11.36 9.04 1.47
CA PRO A 44 12.20 8.61 2.58
C PRO A 44 12.65 9.78 3.46
N HIS A 45 12.87 9.50 4.75
CA HIS A 45 13.42 10.41 5.75
C HIS A 45 14.73 11.03 5.27
N GLU A 46 14.93 12.33 5.55
CA GLU A 46 16.13 13.09 5.17
C GLU A 46 16.50 13.03 3.66
N GLN A 47 15.55 12.69 2.78
CA GLN A 47 15.83 12.46 1.34
C GLN A 47 16.88 11.37 1.11
N ALA A 48 16.94 10.38 2.01
CA ALA A 48 17.77 9.21 1.85
C ALA A 48 17.47 8.49 0.52
N PRO A 49 18.44 7.76 -0.06
CA PRO A 49 18.22 7.03 -1.31
C PRO A 49 17.11 5.96 -1.20
N GLY A 50 16.79 5.51 0.01
CA GLY A 50 15.62 4.70 0.35
C GLY A 50 15.39 4.63 1.87
N GLY A 51 14.22 4.14 2.27
CA GLY A 51 13.74 4.06 3.65
C GLY A 51 13.34 2.64 4.11
N GLY A 52 12.74 2.57 5.30
CA GLY A 52 12.07 1.41 5.89
C GLY A 52 10.68 1.15 5.32
N ASP A 53 10.00 2.19 4.82
CA ASP A 53 8.74 2.05 4.09
C ASP A 53 8.88 1.26 2.78
N VAL A 54 7.98 0.31 2.55
CA VAL A 54 7.93 -0.57 1.39
C VAL A 54 6.56 -0.53 0.76
N TYR A 55 6.50 -0.15 -0.51
CA TYR A 55 5.29 -0.23 -1.31
C TYR A 55 5.47 -1.26 -2.42
N TYR A 56 4.38 -1.99 -2.70
CA TYR A 56 4.37 -3.05 -3.71
C TYR A 56 3.00 -3.14 -4.36
N ILE A 57 2.97 -3.26 -5.68
CA ILE A 57 1.78 -3.57 -6.48
C ILE A 57 2.14 -4.64 -7.52
N SER A 58 1.30 -5.67 -7.67
CA SER A 58 1.47 -6.65 -8.73
C SER A 58 0.16 -7.06 -9.39
N SER A 59 0.23 -7.36 -10.69
CA SER A 59 -0.88 -7.84 -11.51
C SER A 59 -0.67 -9.33 -11.81
N CYS A 60 -1.40 -10.17 -11.09
CA CYS A 60 -1.24 -11.63 -11.02
C CYS A 60 -2.37 -12.38 -11.74
N ALA A 61 -2.21 -13.71 -11.89
CA ALA A 61 -3.26 -14.62 -12.35
C ALA A 61 -3.94 -14.17 -13.65
N SER A 62 -3.14 -13.73 -14.63
CA SER A 62 -3.60 -13.15 -15.90
C SER A 62 -4.30 -11.79 -15.80
N GLY A 63 -3.91 -10.99 -14.81
CA GLY A 63 -4.49 -9.68 -14.53
C GLY A 63 -5.84 -9.76 -13.82
N ARG A 64 -6.12 -10.86 -13.11
CA ARG A 64 -7.36 -11.00 -12.32
C ARG A 64 -7.18 -10.64 -10.87
N ILE A 65 -5.98 -10.86 -10.35
CA ILE A 65 -5.64 -10.58 -8.96
C ILE A 65 -4.64 -9.44 -8.98
N THR A 66 -4.97 -8.33 -8.32
CA THR A 66 -3.98 -7.30 -8.00
C THR A 66 -3.60 -7.47 -6.54
N ARG A 67 -2.31 -7.63 -6.24
CA ARG A 67 -1.82 -7.58 -4.87
C ARG A 67 -1.22 -6.21 -4.60
N ILE A 68 -1.53 -5.66 -3.44
CA ILE A 68 -0.97 -4.40 -2.96
C ILE A 68 -0.43 -4.66 -1.56
N LEU A 69 0.74 -4.12 -1.26
CA LEU A 69 1.31 -4.08 0.07
C LEU A 69 1.86 -2.68 0.33
N LEU A 70 1.58 -2.18 1.52
CA LEU A 70 2.33 -1.12 2.16
C LEU A 70 2.81 -1.69 3.49
N ALA A 71 4.10 -1.56 3.77
CA ALA A 71 4.70 -2.04 5.01
C ALA A 71 5.75 -1.05 5.48
N ASP A 72 5.91 -0.95 6.78
CA ASP A 72 7.02 -0.25 7.41
C ASP A 72 7.86 -1.27 8.19
N VAL A 73 9.18 -1.25 7.96
CA VAL A 73 10.13 -2.16 8.57
C VAL A 73 10.82 -1.47 9.72
N SER A 74 10.77 -2.09 10.91
CA SER A 74 11.40 -1.56 12.11
C SER A 74 12.90 -1.29 11.92
N GLY A 75 13.34 -0.10 12.32
CA GLY A 75 14.73 0.36 12.22
C GLY A 75 14.90 1.38 11.09
N HIS A 76 16.13 1.85 10.87
CA HIS A 76 16.41 2.86 9.85
C HIS A 76 17.69 2.56 9.08
N GLY A 77 17.81 3.14 7.88
CA GLY A 77 19.01 3.04 7.05
C GLY A 77 19.21 1.69 6.37
N VAL A 78 20.46 1.24 6.28
CA VAL A 78 20.86 0.11 5.40
C VAL A 78 20.18 -1.21 5.79
N ASP A 79 20.01 -1.49 7.07
CA ASP A 79 19.45 -2.77 7.52
C ASP A 79 17.93 -2.84 7.31
N ALA A 80 17.22 -1.71 7.50
CA ALA A 80 15.82 -1.58 7.11
C ALA A 80 15.63 -1.75 5.59
N SER A 81 16.51 -1.13 4.79
CA SER A 81 16.49 -1.30 3.32
C SER A 81 16.69 -2.75 2.88
N LYS A 82 17.61 -3.51 3.51
CA LYS A 82 17.80 -4.94 3.19
C LYS A 82 16.55 -5.77 3.48
N LEU A 83 15.92 -5.54 4.62
CA LEU A 83 14.69 -6.22 4.99
C LEU A 83 13.53 -5.83 4.07
N ALA A 84 13.45 -4.56 3.67
CA ALA A 84 12.50 -4.09 2.66
C ALA A 84 12.66 -4.83 1.32
N VAL A 85 13.89 -4.99 0.83
CA VAL A 85 14.19 -5.80 -0.36
C VAL A 85 13.79 -7.26 -0.14
N GLY A 86 14.06 -7.81 1.03
CA GLY A 86 13.69 -9.18 1.41
C GLY A 86 12.17 -9.40 1.39
N LEU A 87 11.40 -8.54 2.06
CA LEU A 87 9.94 -8.59 2.09
C LEU A 87 9.33 -8.53 0.67
N ARG A 88 9.91 -7.71 -0.21
CA ARG A 88 9.53 -7.67 -1.63
C ARG A 88 9.78 -9.01 -2.34
N GLU A 89 10.92 -9.65 -2.10
CA GLU A 89 11.19 -10.98 -2.65
C GLU A 89 10.20 -12.03 -2.10
N LEU A 90 9.81 -11.94 -0.82
CA LEU A 90 8.79 -12.81 -0.25
C LEU A 90 7.42 -12.61 -0.94
N MET A 91 7.00 -11.35 -1.17
CA MET A 91 5.80 -11.04 -1.95
C MET A 91 5.83 -11.68 -3.34
N ARG A 92 6.98 -11.57 -4.03
CA ARG A 92 7.17 -12.13 -5.37
C ARG A 92 7.17 -13.66 -5.36
N ARG A 93 7.80 -14.30 -4.37
CA ARG A 93 7.85 -15.77 -4.23
C ARG A 93 6.47 -16.35 -3.96
N ASN A 94 5.69 -15.71 -3.09
CA ASN A 94 4.38 -16.18 -2.65
C ASN A 94 3.23 -15.72 -3.57
N ILE A 95 3.52 -15.03 -4.68
CA ILE A 95 2.55 -14.38 -5.58
C ILE A 95 1.42 -15.31 -6.07
N ASN A 96 1.73 -16.61 -6.22
CA ASN A 96 0.81 -17.63 -6.72
C ASN A 96 -0.14 -18.20 -5.64
N ILE A 97 0.03 -17.86 -4.35
CA ILE A 97 -0.84 -18.34 -3.27
C ILE A 97 -2.17 -17.58 -3.29
N ILE A 98 -3.20 -18.13 -3.93
CA ILE A 98 -4.48 -17.44 -4.15
C ILE A 98 -5.16 -17.02 -2.83
N GLN A 99 -5.08 -17.86 -1.80
CA GLN A 99 -5.74 -17.58 -0.52
C GLN A 99 -4.95 -16.53 0.27
N GLN A 100 -5.57 -15.36 0.48
CA GLN A 100 -4.94 -14.22 1.17
C GLN A 100 -4.44 -14.58 2.58
N LYS A 101 -5.22 -15.32 3.38
CA LYS A 101 -4.80 -15.72 4.75
C LYS A 101 -3.51 -16.53 4.73
N ARG A 102 -3.44 -17.53 3.84
CA ARG A 102 -2.23 -18.34 3.65
C ARG A 102 -1.08 -17.51 3.11
N PHE A 103 -1.34 -16.61 2.17
CA PHE A 103 -0.32 -15.73 1.62
C PHE A 103 0.36 -14.90 2.71
N VAL A 104 -0.41 -14.25 3.58
CA VAL A 104 0.15 -13.44 4.69
C VAL A 104 0.84 -14.31 5.73
N ALA A 105 0.30 -15.47 6.08
CA ALA A 105 0.95 -16.39 7.02
C ALA A 105 2.32 -16.89 6.51
N GLU A 106 2.43 -17.24 5.23
CA GLU A 106 3.70 -17.67 4.62
C GLU A 106 4.71 -16.50 4.53
N MET A 107 4.23 -15.28 4.32
CA MET A 107 5.07 -14.10 4.41
C MET A 107 5.58 -13.86 5.82
N ASN A 108 4.72 -13.97 6.84
CA ASN A 108 5.13 -13.82 8.24
C ASN A 108 6.23 -14.82 8.60
N GLN A 109 6.02 -16.10 8.31
CA GLN A 109 6.99 -17.16 8.60
C GLN A 109 8.33 -16.92 7.89
N GLN A 110 8.31 -16.63 6.58
CA GLN A 110 9.54 -16.41 5.82
C GLN A 110 10.22 -15.08 6.20
N PHE A 111 9.46 -14.08 6.66
CA PHE A 111 10.02 -12.83 7.15
C PHE A 111 10.68 -13.03 8.52
N ALA A 112 10.09 -13.82 9.42
CA ALA A 112 10.68 -14.19 10.70
C ALA A 112 12.04 -14.91 10.52
N GLU A 113 12.18 -15.75 9.49
CA GLU A 113 13.45 -16.41 9.15
C GLU A 113 14.51 -15.44 8.60
N LEU A 114 14.07 -14.36 7.94
CA LEU A 114 14.95 -13.36 7.35
C LEU A 114 15.41 -12.31 8.38
N ALA A 115 14.49 -11.91 9.26
CA ALA A 115 14.70 -10.91 10.28
C ALA A 115 15.68 -11.40 11.35
N SER A 116 16.55 -10.52 11.83
CA SER A 116 17.34 -10.79 13.04
C SER A 116 16.47 -10.55 14.28
N ASN A 117 16.90 -11.06 15.44
CA ASN A 117 16.17 -10.89 16.71
C ASN A 117 15.76 -9.41 16.93
N HIS A 118 14.45 -9.19 17.16
CA HIS A 118 13.78 -7.89 17.41
C HIS A 118 13.45 -7.03 16.19
N GLN A 119 13.67 -7.50 14.96
CA GLN A 119 13.19 -6.82 13.76
C GLN A 119 11.80 -7.33 13.36
N PHE A 120 10.91 -6.43 13.00
CA PHE A 120 9.55 -6.72 12.54
C PHE A 120 9.14 -5.78 11.40
N ALA A 121 8.02 -6.07 10.75
CA ALA A 121 7.43 -5.15 9.80
C ALA A 121 5.92 -5.01 10.04
N THR A 122 5.45 -3.78 10.24
CA THR A 122 4.01 -3.52 10.16
C THR A 122 3.60 -3.59 8.69
N ALA A 123 2.42 -4.13 8.37
CA ALA A 123 2.00 -4.21 6.97
C ALA A 123 0.50 -4.22 6.79
N VAL A 124 0.02 -3.53 5.75
CA VAL A 124 -1.28 -3.78 5.16
C VAL A 124 -1.12 -4.53 3.85
N VAL A 125 -1.78 -5.67 3.74
CA VAL A 125 -1.74 -6.55 2.56
C VAL A 125 -3.12 -6.68 1.97
N CYS A 126 -3.24 -6.36 0.69
CA CYS A 126 -4.48 -6.30 -0.06
C CYS A 126 -4.44 -7.24 -1.27
N SER A 127 -5.51 -7.98 -1.50
CA SER A 127 -5.74 -8.77 -2.72
C SER A 127 -7.07 -8.37 -3.35
N PHE A 128 -7.01 -7.73 -4.52
CA PHE A 128 -8.19 -7.38 -5.29
C PHE A 128 -8.45 -8.38 -6.41
N PHE A 129 -9.63 -9.01 -6.39
CA PHE A 129 -10.09 -9.89 -7.44
C PHE A 129 -11.02 -9.15 -8.42
N SER A 130 -10.48 -8.77 -9.58
CA SER A 130 -11.15 -7.99 -10.62
C SER A 130 -12.52 -8.53 -11.06
N PRO A 131 -12.72 -9.85 -11.28
CA PRO A 131 -14.02 -10.36 -11.73
C PRO A 131 -15.19 -10.12 -10.77
N THR A 132 -14.96 -10.19 -9.45
CA THR A 132 -15.99 -9.96 -8.42
C THR A 132 -15.87 -8.60 -7.75
N ARG A 133 -14.84 -7.82 -8.10
CA ARG A 133 -14.51 -6.53 -7.47
C ARG A 133 -14.31 -6.61 -5.96
N ARG A 134 -13.84 -7.76 -5.47
CA ARG A 134 -13.62 -7.99 -4.04
C ARG A 134 -12.20 -7.60 -3.67
N LEU A 135 -12.05 -6.70 -2.71
CA LEU A 135 -10.79 -6.39 -2.04
C LEU A 135 -10.77 -7.16 -0.72
N THR A 136 -9.83 -8.09 -0.57
CA THR A 136 -9.55 -8.74 0.72
C THR A 136 -8.32 -8.09 1.33
N LEU A 137 -8.46 -7.61 2.56
CA LEU A 137 -7.45 -6.88 3.32
C LEU A 137 -7.05 -7.67 4.57
N CYS A 138 -5.76 -7.67 4.88
CA CYS A 138 -5.20 -8.09 6.16
C CYS A 138 -4.28 -6.98 6.65
N ASN A 139 -4.48 -6.53 7.88
CA ASN A 139 -3.61 -5.57 8.53
C ASN A 139 -2.79 -6.31 9.60
N ALA A 140 -1.48 -6.13 9.58
CA ALA A 140 -0.49 -6.73 10.46
C ALA A 140 0.16 -5.59 11.27
N GLY A 141 -0.61 -5.01 12.20
CA GLY A 141 -0.16 -3.93 13.08
C GLY A 141 0.19 -2.60 12.40
N HIS A 142 -0.30 -2.35 11.18
CA HIS A 142 -0.12 -1.10 10.43
C HIS A 142 -1.28 -0.12 10.70
N PRO A 143 -1.15 1.19 10.42
CA PRO A 143 -2.28 2.12 10.49
C PRO A 143 -3.50 1.63 9.70
N GLU A 144 -4.70 1.85 10.25
CA GLU A 144 -5.93 1.39 9.62
C GLU A 144 -6.17 2.11 8.28
N PRO A 145 -6.34 1.36 7.17
CA PRO A 145 -6.68 1.94 5.88
C PRO A 145 -8.00 2.70 5.91
N LEU A 146 -8.13 3.72 5.08
CA LEU A 146 -9.39 4.45 4.93
C LEU A 146 -10.07 4.08 3.61
N CYS A 147 -11.40 4.12 3.58
CA CYS A 147 -12.21 3.86 2.40
C CYS A 147 -13.20 5.00 2.19
N LEU A 148 -13.34 5.45 0.94
CA LEU A 148 -14.44 6.29 0.48
C LEU A 148 -15.36 5.45 -0.41
N GLN A 149 -16.56 5.21 0.06
CA GLN A 149 -17.62 4.65 -0.78
C GLN A 149 -18.34 5.80 -1.47
N GLN A 150 -18.29 5.86 -2.81
CA GLN A 150 -18.85 6.99 -3.57
C GLN A 150 -20.36 7.17 -3.36
N GLN A 151 -21.06 6.07 -3.10
CA GLN A 151 -22.49 6.09 -2.82
C GLN A 151 -22.83 6.86 -1.53
N ASP A 152 -21.95 6.80 -0.53
CA ASP A 152 -22.14 7.37 0.80
C ASP A 152 -21.44 8.73 0.92
N GLY A 153 -20.43 8.97 0.09
CA GLY A 153 -19.67 10.23 0.02
C GLY A 153 -18.83 10.49 1.28
N GLN A 154 -18.58 9.47 2.10
CA GLN A 154 -17.86 9.60 3.37
C GLN A 154 -16.66 8.67 3.47
N TRP A 155 -15.55 9.23 3.95
CA TRP A 155 -14.38 8.47 4.36
C TRP A 155 -14.62 7.80 5.72
N THR A 156 -14.29 6.50 5.79
CA THR A 156 -14.40 5.66 6.98
C THR A 156 -13.16 4.78 7.13
N SER A 157 -12.79 4.44 8.37
CA SER A 157 -11.73 3.46 8.64
C SER A 157 -12.17 2.03 8.28
N ILE A 158 -11.23 1.24 7.78
CA ILE A 158 -11.37 -0.18 7.50
C ILE A 158 -10.78 -0.96 8.69
N SER A 159 -11.51 -0.97 9.80
CA SER A 159 -11.10 -1.70 11.01
C SER A 159 -11.19 -3.21 10.82
N GLN A 160 -10.24 -3.95 11.39
CA GLN A 160 -10.36 -5.41 11.48
C GLN A 160 -11.28 -5.80 12.65
N PRO A 161 -12.05 -6.90 12.53
CA PRO A 161 -12.77 -7.48 13.66
C PRO A 161 -11.79 -7.82 14.80
N SER A 162 -11.93 -7.16 15.95
CA SER A 162 -11.18 -7.51 17.16
C SER A 162 -11.77 -8.78 17.78
N GLU A 163 -11.33 -9.95 17.33
CA GLU A 163 -11.59 -11.19 18.06
C GLU A 163 -10.61 -11.29 19.24
N ALA A 164 -11.05 -10.86 20.43
CA ALA A 164 -10.26 -10.69 21.65
C ALA A 164 -9.62 -11.98 22.25
N ARG A 165 -9.49 -13.06 21.47
CA ARG A 165 -9.08 -14.39 21.95
C ARG A 165 -7.91 -15.02 21.21
N GLU A 166 -7.47 -14.50 20.07
CA GLU A 166 -6.35 -15.06 19.31
C GLU A 166 -5.16 -14.09 19.23
N LEU A 167 -3.94 -14.64 19.28
CA LEU A 167 -2.71 -13.90 18.95
C LEU A 167 -2.74 -13.57 17.45
N SER A 168 -3.44 -12.49 17.11
CA SER A 168 -3.80 -12.14 15.74
C SER A 168 -3.35 -10.75 15.36
N ASP A 169 -3.11 -10.55 14.07
CA ASP A 169 -2.86 -9.24 13.45
C ASP A 169 -1.61 -8.50 13.98
N PHE A 170 -0.67 -9.25 14.58
CA PHE A 170 0.65 -8.74 14.98
C PHE A 170 1.52 -8.39 13.77
N PRO A 171 2.44 -7.42 13.89
CA PRO A 171 3.44 -7.17 12.86
C PRO A 171 4.17 -8.43 12.42
N LEU A 172 4.54 -8.49 11.15
CA LEU A 172 5.24 -9.62 10.56
C LEU A 172 6.58 -9.82 11.29
N GLY A 173 6.90 -11.07 11.62
CA GLY A 173 8.13 -11.46 12.32
C GLY A 173 8.05 -11.40 13.85
N VAL A 174 6.94 -10.94 14.44
CA VAL A 174 6.80 -10.87 15.91
C VAL A 174 6.38 -12.22 16.51
N ILE A 175 5.41 -12.90 15.90
CA ILE A 175 4.90 -14.20 16.34
C ILE A 175 4.92 -15.16 15.15
N ASP A 176 5.70 -16.23 15.21
CA ASP A 176 5.91 -17.17 14.09
C ASP A 176 4.58 -17.73 13.52
N GLU A 177 3.65 -18.11 14.39
CA GLU A 177 2.35 -18.71 14.03
C GLU A 177 1.16 -17.74 14.25
N ALA A 178 1.35 -16.45 13.97
CA ALA A 178 0.27 -15.46 14.04
C ALA A 178 -0.88 -15.78 13.06
N SER A 179 -2.12 -15.61 13.52
CA SER A 179 -3.29 -15.59 12.63
C SER A 179 -3.55 -14.17 12.14
N TYR A 180 -4.00 -14.03 10.89
CA TYR A 180 -4.34 -12.72 10.31
C TYR A 180 -5.81 -12.70 9.90
N THR A 181 -6.53 -11.74 10.47
CA THR A 181 -7.95 -11.52 10.22
C THR A 181 -8.14 -10.91 8.83
N GLN A 182 -9.26 -11.26 8.18
CA GLN A 182 -9.55 -10.78 6.83
C GLN A 182 -10.77 -9.87 6.82
N THR A 183 -10.57 -8.64 6.35
CA THR A 183 -11.68 -7.74 6.03
C THR A 183 -11.93 -7.80 4.52
N VAL A 184 -13.19 -7.96 4.11
CA VAL A 184 -13.57 -8.07 2.70
C VAL A 184 -14.48 -6.91 2.34
N LEU A 185 -14.08 -6.14 1.33
CA LEU A 185 -14.89 -5.08 0.74
C LEU A 185 -15.27 -5.45 -0.69
N THR A 186 -16.45 -5.02 -1.14
CA THR A 186 -16.81 -5.04 -2.56
C THR A 186 -16.77 -3.61 -3.06
N LEU A 187 -15.82 -3.29 -3.92
CA LEU A 187 -15.59 -1.92 -4.38
C LEU A 187 -16.46 -1.61 -5.59
N SER A 188 -17.24 -0.54 -5.48
CA SER A 188 -18.03 0.08 -6.56
C SER A 188 -17.16 1.01 -7.41
N ASP A 189 -17.70 1.47 -8.54
CA ASP A 189 -16.91 2.27 -9.49
C ASP A 189 -16.66 3.64 -8.89
N GLY A 190 -15.39 4.06 -8.86
CA GLY A 190 -14.98 5.31 -8.22
C GLY A 190 -14.70 5.21 -6.71
N ASP A 191 -15.00 4.09 -6.05
CA ASP A 191 -14.64 3.92 -4.63
C ASP A 191 -13.11 4.04 -4.47
N LEU A 192 -12.70 4.70 -3.38
CA LEU A 192 -11.30 4.93 -3.05
C LEU A 192 -10.90 4.15 -1.81
N VAL A 193 -9.67 3.66 -1.78
CA VAL A 193 -9.02 3.08 -0.61
C VAL A 193 -7.67 3.76 -0.45
N LEU A 194 -7.40 4.28 0.75
CA LEU A 194 -6.16 4.96 1.09
C LEU A 194 -5.38 4.11 2.08
N LEU A 195 -4.15 3.76 1.72
CA LEU A 195 -3.16 3.12 2.59
C LEU A 195 -2.06 4.15 2.88
N PHE A 196 -1.57 4.23 4.10
CA PHE A 196 -0.54 5.19 4.50
C PHE A 196 0.32 4.64 5.63
N SER A 197 1.59 5.08 5.68
CA SER A 197 2.50 4.81 6.79
C SER A 197 2.12 5.63 8.03
N ASP A 198 2.73 5.29 9.16
CA ASP A 198 2.49 5.94 10.46
C ASP A 198 2.83 7.44 10.47
N ALA A 199 3.79 7.89 9.64
CA ALA A 199 4.11 9.31 9.46
C ALA A 199 2.88 10.21 9.24
N PHE A 200 1.79 9.69 8.65
CA PHE A 200 0.55 10.43 8.43
C PHE A 200 -0.30 10.61 9.70
N VAL A 201 -0.32 9.61 10.59
CA VAL A 201 -1.06 9.67 11.86
C VAL A 201 -0.22 10.21 13.02
N GLU A 202 1.11 10.10 12.93
CA GLU A 202 2.06 10.63 13.91
C GLU A 202 2.43 12.10 13.65
N SER A 203 2.08 12.64 12.48
CA SER A 203 2.13 14.07 12.21
C SER A 203 1.38 14.88 13.27
N VAL A 204 1.80 16.12 13.50
CA VAL A 204 1.24 16.98 14.55
C VAL A 204 0.38 18.11 14.00
N ASP A 205 -0.59 18.55 14.79
CA ASP A 205 -1.41 19.73 14.53
C ASP A 205 -0.63 21.05 14.78
N ALA A 206 -1.27 22.20 14.54
CA ALA A 206 -0.67 23.51 14.81
C ALA A 206 -0.32 23.79 16.29
N ASN A 207 -0.84 23.01 17.25
CA ASN A 207 -0.50 23.08 18.66
C ASN A 207 0.66 22.16 19.04
N GLY A 208 1.08 21.27 18.13
CA GLY A 208 2.10 20.26 18.36
C GLY A 208 1.54 18.95 18.93
N ASP A 209 0.22 18.77 18.95
CA ASP A 209 -0.43 17.52 19.38
C ASP A 209 -0.49 16.53 18.21
N ILE A 210 -0.28 15.24 18.47
CA ILE A 210 -0.36 14.19 17.44
C ILE A 210 -1.77 14.17 16.83
N LEU A 211 -1.86 14.20 15.49
CA LEU A 211 -3.13 14.15 14.76
C LEU A 211 -3.92 12.87 15.06
N GLY A 212 -3.22 11.74 15.08
CA GLY A 212 -3.81 10.42 15.18
C GLY A 212 -4.75 10.11 14.01
N ALA A 213 -5.46 8.98 14.10
CA ALA A 213 -6.39 8.55 13.06
C ALA A 213 -7.56 9.55 12.86
N ASP A 214 -8.07 10.13 13.96
CA ASP A 214 -9.21 11.06 13.91
C ASP A 214 -8.82 12.41 13.28
N GLY A 215 -7.64 12.95 13.61
CA GLY A 215 -7.14 14.18 13.02
C GLY A 215 -6.88 14.03 11.52
N LEU A 216 -6.21 12.94 11.12
CA LEU A 216 -5.99 12.62 9.70
C LEU A 216 -7.32 12.46 8.94
N LEU A 217 -8.29 11.75 9.51
CA LEU A 217 -9.60 11.58 8.90
C LEU A 217 -10.36 12.90 8.77
N SER A 218 -10.23 13.80 9.75
CA SER A 218 -10.79 15.15 9.70
C SER A 218 -10.23 15.96 8.53
N ILE A 219 -8.90 15.94 8.35
CA ILE A 219 -8.22 16.60 7.22
C ILE A 219 -8.74 16.04 5.90
N ILE A 220 -8.74 14.71 5.74
CA ILE A 220 -9.18 14.03 4.52
C ILE A 220 -10.63 14.38 4.15
N ARG A 221 -11.53 14.49 5.14
CA ARG A 221 -12.93 14.88 4.91
C ARG A 221 -13.09 16.32 4.40
N GLY A 222 -12.11 17.18 4.62
CA GLY A 222 -12.05 18.53 4.07
C GLY A 222 -11.56 18.60 2.62
N LEU A 223 -11.06 17.49 2.04
CA LEU A 223 -10.47 17.46 0.71
C LEU A 223 -11.44 16.97 -0.37
N GLU A 224 -11.31 17.54 -1.56
CA GLU A 224 -12.02 17.05 -2.75
C GLU A 224 -11.46 15.69 -3.19
N SER A 225 -12.35 14.70 -3.34
CA SER A 225 -11.98 13.31 -3.69
C SER A 225 -12.37 12.92 -5.12
N ASP A 226 -12.91 13.85 -5.91
CA ASP A 226 -13.36 13.63 -7.29
C ASP A 226 -12.21 13.68 -8.31
N GLN A 227 -11.07 14.26 -7.93
CA GLN A 227 -9.83 14.34 -8.70
C GLN A 227 -8.70 13.54 -8.03
N PRO A 228 -8.64 12.21 -8.23
CA PRO A 228 -7.62 11.37 -7.58
C PRO A 228 -6.17 11.81 -7.82
N ASP A 229 -5.85 12.37 -8.99
CA ASP A 229 -4.52 12.87 -9.32
C ASP A 229 -4.09 14.06 -8.43
N ARG A 230 -5.04 14.76 -7.80
CA ARG A 230 -4.80 15.92 -6.93
C ARG A 230 -4.93 15.60 -5.45
N PHE A 231 -5.52 14.45 -5.11
CA PHE A 231 -5.84 14.11 -3.73
C PHE A 231 -4.59 13.96 -2.85
N ILE A 232 -3.58 13.19 -3.28
CA ILE A 232 -2.35 13.00 -2.49
C ILE A 232 -1.58 14.32 -2.32
N PRO A 233 -1.33 15.14 -3.37
CA PRO A 233 -0.74 16.45 -3.19
C PRO A 233 -1.51 17.34 -2.20
N ALA A 234 -2.84 17.39 -2.34
CA ALA A 234 -3.68 18.18 -1.43
C ALA A 234 -3.63 17.67 0.02
N LEU A 235 -3.56 16.35 0.22
CA LEU A 235 -3.40 15.74 1.54
C LEU A 235 -2.06 16.10 2.17
N ASN A 236 -0.97 15.97 1.41
CA ASN A 236 0.37 16.31 1.89
C ASN A 236 0.47 17.80 2.23
N ASP A 237 -0.10 18.67 1.39
CA ASP A 237 -0.12 20.12 1.63
C ASP A 237 -0.95 20.48 2.86
N ALA A 238 -2.11 19.84 3.06
CA ALA A 238 -2.96 20.06 4.22
C ALA A 238 -2.28 19.62 5.53
N ILE A 239 -1.61 18.47 5.54
CA ILE A 239 -0.85 17.99 6.70
C ILE A 239 0.34 18.92 7.02
N ARG A 240 1.04 19.42 5.99
CA ARG A 240 2.15 20.38 6.17
C ARG A 240 1.68 21.78 6.56
N ALA A 241 0.43 22.13 6.28
CA ALA A 241 -0.16 23.39 6.74
C ALA A 241 -0.40 23.41 8.25
N GLU A 242 -0.64 22.25 8.86
CA GLU A 242 -0.71 22.09 10.32
C GLU A 242 0.68 22.29 10.96
N ASN A 243 1.71 21.63 10.42
CA ASN A 243 3.10 21.85 10.81
C ASN A 243 4.06 21.61 9.63
N PRO A 244 4.94 22.57 9.27
CA PRO A 244 5.87 22.43 8.14
C PRO A 244 6.86 21.26 8.21
N SER A 245 7.15 20.70 9.38
CA SER A 245 8.05 19.53 9.51
C SER A 245 7.35 18.20 9.25
N ASN A 246 6.01 18.17 9.25
CA ASN A 246 5.25 16.94 9.01
C ASN A 246 5.66 16.28 7.69
N LEU A 247 5.62 14.94 7.68
CA LEU A 247 6.00 14.08 6.54
C LEU A 247 7.47 14.22 6.09
N SER A 248 8.32 14.88 6.90
CA SER A 248 9.76 15.00 6.64
C SER A 248 10.62 14.40 7.75
N ASP A 249 10.07 14.25 8.95
CA ASP A 249 10.73 13.71 10.15
C ASP A 249 10.75 12.17 10.19
N ASP A 250 10.04 11.50 9.27
CA ASP A 250 10.10 10.04 9.06
C ASP A 250 9.82 9.68 7.59
N ASP A 251 9.92 8.40 7.24
CA ASP A 251 9.50 7.86 5.94
C ASP A 251 7.98 8.04 5.75
N ALA A 252 7.59 8.77 4.70
CA ALA A 252 6.19 9.08 4.42
C ALA A 252 5.74 8.41 3.12
N THR A 253 4.90 7.38 3.22
CA THR A 253 4.35 6.67 2.07
C THR A 253 2.82 6.62 2.11
N VAL A 254 2.19 6.93 0.98
CA VAL A 254 0.74 6.87 0.80
C VAL A 254 0.37 6.31 -0.57
N LEU A 255 -0.61 5.41 -0.57
CA LEU A 255 -1.20 4.79 -1.76
C LEU A 255 -2.69 5.10 -1.81
N LEU A 256 -3.12 5.82 -2.84
CA LEU A 256 -4.54 5.99 -3.17
C LEU A 256 -4.92 5.00 -4.26
N ILE A 257 -5.89 4.14 -3.97
CA ILE A 257 -6.38 3.11 -4.89
C ILE A 257 -7.81 3.46 -5.27
N ARG A 258 -8.08 3.58 -6.57
CA ARG A 258 -9.43 3.76 -7.11
C ARG A 258 -9.91 2.49 -7.79
N ALA A 259 -11.09 2.03 -7.41
CA ALA A 259 -11.77 0.97 -8.16
C ALA A 259 -12.34 1.52 -9.46
N THR A 260 -12.07 0.81 -10.55
CA THR A 260 -12.64 1.11 -11.88
C THR A 260 -13.60 0.02 -12.32
N GLY A 261 -14.67 0.40 -13.00
CA GLY A 261 -15.64 -0.52 -13.60
C GLY A 261 -15.07 -1.36 -14.76
N LYS A 262 -13.78 -1.18 -15.10
CA LYS A 262 -13.10 -1.86 -16.20
C LYS A 262 -12.91 -3.36 -15.86
N ARG A 263 -13.80 -4.20 -16.36
CA ARG A 263 -13.69 -5.67 -16.23
C ARG A 263 -12.52 -6.24 -17.05
N THR A 264 -11.96 -7.35 -16.59
CA THR A 264 -10.99 -8.14 -17.37
C THR A 264 -11.65 -8.64 -18.66
N SER A 265 -11.04 -8.37 -19.82
CA SER A 265 -11.57 -8.79 -21.14
C SER A 265 -11.79 -10.31 -21.20
N VAL A 266 -12.88 -10.76 -21.86
CA VAL A 266 -13.21 -12.18 -22.09
C VAL A 266 -12.03 -12.95 -22.72
N LYS A 267 -11.26 -12.31 -23.61
CA LYS A 267 -10.05 -12.88 -24.22
C LYS A 267 -8.95 -13.16 -23.18
N ASN A 268 -8.76 -12.27 -22.21
CA ASN A 268 -7.83 -12.49 -21.10
C ASN A 268 -8.35 -13.58 -20.16
N ASN A 269 -9.67 -13.71 -20.00
CA ASN A 269 -10.25 -14.79 -19.22
C ASN A 269 -10.00 -16.17 -19.84
N LEU A 270 -10.21 -16.31 -21.14
CA LEU A 270 -10.00 -17.56 -21.88
C LEU A 270 -8.51 -17.97 -21.94
N LEU A 271 -7.59 -17.01 -22.04
CA LEU A 271 -6.16 -17.29 -22.17
C LEU A 271 -5.43 -17.52 -20.84
N ALA A 272 -6.11 -17.33 -19.71
CA ALA A 272 -5.44 -17.33 -18.42
C ALA A 272 -4.81 -18.65 -17.96
N PRO A 273 -5.41 -19.83 -18.21
CA PRO A 273 -4.77 -21.11 -17.88
C PRO A 273 -3.42 -21.26 -18.59
N PHE A 274 -3.30 -20.73 -19.81
CA PHE A 274 -2.09 -20.82 -20.63
C PHE A 274 -1.01 -19.80 -20.25
N ARG A 275 -1.34 -18.74 -19.51
CA ARG A 275 -0.40 -17.70 -19.06
C ARG A 275 0.21 -17.94 -17.69
N LEU A 276 -0.40 -18.81 -16.87
CA LEU A 276 0.17 -19.30 -15.60
C LEU A 276 1.53 -20.01 -15.78
N LEU A 277 1.86 -20.42 -17.02
CA LEU A 277 3.11 -21.08 -17.38
C LEU A 277 4.26 -20.11 -17.72
N ARG A 278 4.05 -18.79 -17.69
CA ARG A 278 5.10 -17.79 -18.00
C ARG A 278 5.69 -17.15 -16.73
N PRO A 279 7.02 -16.94 -16.67
CA PRO A 279 7.65 -16.26 -15.54
C PRO A 279 7.22 -14.78 -15.47
N ALA A 280 7.11 -14.25 -14.24
CA ALA A 280 6.78 -12.85 -13.99
C ALA A 280 7.91 -11.91 -14.48
N ARG A 281 7.54 -10.71 -14.94
CA ARG A 281 8.48 -9.64 -15.32
C ARG A 281 8.58 -8.64 -14.17
N ASP A 282 9.80 -8.42 -13.67
CA ASP A 282 10.12 -7.46 -12.63
C ASP A 282 10.58 -6.12 -13.27
N ARG A 283 9.99 -4.99 -12.87
CA ARG A 283 10.38 -3.63 -13.30
C ARG A 283 10.66 -2.69 -12.12
N THR A 284 10.98 -3.27 -10.97
CA THR A 284 11.22 -2.53 -9.72
C THR A 284 12.56 -1.79 -9.77
N GLU A 285 12.61 -0.59 -9.19
CA GLU A 285 13.85 0.15 -8.93
C GLU A 285 14.11 0.11 -7.41
N LEU A 286 15.26 -0.44 -6.99
CA LEU A 286 15.65 -0.59 -5.58
C LEU A 286 17.02 0.02 -5.30
N SER A 287 17.18 0.66 -4.14
CA SER A 287 18.48 1.10 -3.62
C SER A 287 19.01 0.04 -2.70
N THR A 288 20.05 -0.64 -3.18
CA THR A 288 20.99 -1.40 -2.37
C THR A 288 21.76 -0.48 -1.44
#